data_AF-A0AAW2U5N4-F1
#
_entry.id   AF-A0AAW2U5N4-F1
#
_cell.length_a   1.000
_cell.length_b   1.000
_cell.length_c   1.000
_cell.angle_alpha   90.00
_cell.angle_beta   90.00
_cell.angle_gamma   90.00
#
_symmetry.space_group_name_H-M   'P 1'
#
loop_
_entity.id
_entity.type
_entity.pdbx_description
1 polymer ?
#
loop_
_entity_poly.entity_id
_entity_poly.type
_entity_poly.pdbx_seq_one_letter_code
_entity_poly.pdbx_strand_id
1 'polypeptide(L)'
;MLKAGALKFFTMFWNQISKPIAMALLPDVIRFLGAESNVVHSYAASCIETFLLVEDEGGRARYTAADVSLFLLALMTSPFTALQKPESEENQYVMKCIIRVLGVANVSHEDPSLISSFETSLLPSLQMILSRDVSEFFPYAFQLLAQLVDLNGSPVTGNIMEIFAILLLPESWKKSANVLALVDCSRHSSEKHRMS
;
A
#
# COMPACT_ATOMS: atom_id res chain seq x y z
N MET A 1 4.07 22.22 12.06
CA MET A 1 4.57 21.80 13.39
C MET A 1 3.48 21.15 14.24
N LEU A 2 2.40 21.84 14.62
CA LEU A 2 1.37 21.27 15.51
C LEU A 2 0.68 20.00 14.97
N LYS A 3 0.34 19.97 13.67
CA LYS A 3 -0.29 18.80 13.01
C LYS A 3 0.59 17.55 13.06
N ALA A 4 1.89 17.69 12.78
CA ALA A 4 2.84 16.59 12.82
C ALA A 4 3.05 16.06 14.26
N GLY A 5 3.08 16.95 15.25
CA GLY A 5 3.16 16.56 16.67
C GLY A 5 1.95 15.75 17.12
N ALA A 6 0.74 16.17 16.74
CA ALA A 6 -0.48 15.43 17.04
C ALA A 6 -0.52 14.05 16.35
N LEU A 7 -0.13 13.97 15.08
CA LEU A 7 -0.03 12.69 14.36
C LEU A 7 1.00 11.76 15.00
N LYS A 8 2.18 12.28 15.36
CA LYS A 8 3.19 11.50 16.08
C LYS A 8 2.65 10.97 17.42
N PHE A 9 1.86 11.75 18.15
CA PHE A 9 1.19 11.27 19.35
C PHE A 9 0.26 10.09 19.01
N PHE A 10 -0.61 10.22 18.00
CA PHE A 10 -1.50 9.12 17.60
C PHE A 10 -0.74 7.82 17.27
N THR A 11 0.38 7.88 16.55
CA THR A 11 1.21 6.68 16.27
C THR A 11 1.64 5.92 17.53
N MET A 12 1.79 6.58 18.67
CA MET A 12 2.25 5.93 19.91
C MET A 12 1.11 5.39 20.78
N PHE A 13 -0.10 5.94 20.65
CA PHE A 13 -1.18 5.72 21.61
C PHE A 13 -2.43 5.03 21.04
N TRP A 14 -2.40 4.56 19.79
CA TRP A 14 -3.53 3.86 19.18
C TRP A 14 -4.06 2.67 20.00
N ASN A 15 -3.18 1.94 20.68
CA ASN A 15 -3.56 0.82 21.56
C ASN A 15 -4.44 1.27 22.74
N GLN A 16 -4.29 2.51 23.20
CA GLN A 16 -5.01 3.08 24.35
C GLN A 16 -6.32 3.77 23.95
N ILE A 17 -6.55 3.99 22.65
CA ILE A 17 -7.75 4.65 22.14
C ILE A 17 -8.84 3.59 21.91
N SER A 18 -10.06 3.87 22.36
CA SER A 18 -11.20 2.99 22.12
C SER A 18 -11.56 2.94 20.64
N LYS A 19 -11.95 1.76 20.14
CA LYS A 19 -12.35 1.53 18.74
C LYS A 19 -13.29 2.59 18.16
N PRO A 20 -14.39 3.02 18.82
CA PRO A 20 -15.30 4.02 18.24
C PRO A 20 -14.66 5.40 18.05
N ILE A 21 -13.82 5.84 19.01
CA ILE A 21 -13.10 7.12 18.89
C ILE A 21 -12.07 7.01 17.77
N ALA A 22 -11.37 5.88 17.69
CA ALA A 22 -10.35 5.66 16.69
C ALA A 22 -10.92 5.66 15.27
N MET A 23 -12.06 5.01 15.06
CA MET A 23 -12.78 5.01 13.78
C MET A 23 -13.28 6.41 13.41
N ALA A 24 -13.70 7.22 14.39
CA ALA A 24 -14.12 8.61 14.13
C ALA A 24 -12.96 9.53 13.70
N LEU A 25 -11.73 9.24 14.14
CA LEU A 25 -10.53 10.01 13.80
C LEU A 25 -9.90 9.60 12.47
N LEU A 26 -10.12 8.37 12.01
CA LEU A 26 -9.56 7.83 10.78
C LEU A 26 -9.75 8.74 9.54
N PRO A 27 -10.95 9.29 9.23
CA PRO A 27 -11.12 10.17 8.07
C PRO A 27 -10.27 11.45 8.14
N ASP A 28 -10.04 12.00 9.33
CA ASP A 28 -9.16 13.16 9.51
C ASP A 28 -7.69 12.81 9.25
N VAL A 29 -7.25 11.63 9.66
CA VAL A 29 -5.89 11.14 9.38
C VAL A 29 -5.68 10.96 7.88
N ILE A 30 -6.66 10.36 7.19
CA ILE A 30 -6.61 10.18 5.72
C ILE A 30 -6.50 11.54 5.02
N ARG A 31 -7.28 12.53 5.47
CA ARG A 31 -7.23 13.89 4.91
C ARG A 31 -5.86 14.54 5.04
N PHE A 32 -5.06 14.19 6.05
CA PHE A 32 -3.70 14.72 6.20
C PHE A 32 -2.70 14.19 5.16
N LEU A 33 -2.98 13.09 4.47
CA LEU A 33 -2.21 12.68 3.28
C LEU A 33 -2.33 13.70 2.14
N GLY A 34 -3.42 14.48 2.10
CA GLY A 34 -3.62 15.56 1.14
C GLY A 34 -2.90 16.87 1.46
N ALA A 35 -2.18 16.96 2.59
CA ALA A 35 -1.53 18.20 3.03
C ALA A 35 -0.47 18.73 2.03
N GLU A 36 0.07 19.92 2.28
CA GLU A 36 1.15 20.50 1.47
C GLU A 36 2.55 20.07 1.94
N SER A 37 2.67 19.63 3.20
CA SER A 37 3.97 19.35 3.81
C SER A 37 4.28 17.85 3.81
N ASN A 38 5.43 17.48 3.24
CA ASN A 38 5.97 16.12 3.24
C ASN A 38 6.00 15.48 4.64
N VAL A 39 6.47 16.24 5.63
CA VAL A 39 6.50 15.78 7.03
C VAL A 39 5.12 15.34 7.51
N VAL A 40 4.06 16.06 7.11
CA VAL A 40 2.68 15.70 7.48
C VAL A 40 2.23 14.44 6.74
N HIS A 41 2.64 14.23 5.49
CA HIS A 41 2.37 12.98 4.75
C HIS A 41 2.99 11.78 5.44
N SER A 42 4.28 11.86 5.80
CA SER A 42 4.98 10.76 6.47
C SER A 42 4.31 10.38 7.80
N TYR A 43 3.95 11.38 8.61
CA TYR A 43 3.28 11.11 9.88
C TYR A 43 1.85 10.61 9.70
N ALA A 44 1.11 11.10 8.71
CA ALA A 44 -0.24 10.61 8.41
C ALA A 44 -0.21 9.15 7.92
N ALA A 45 0.71 8.84 7.00
CA ALA A 45 0.94 7.48 6.50
C ALA A 45 1.34 6.52 7.64
N SER A 46 2.28 6.94 8.50
CA SER A 46 2.69 6.17 9.67
C SER A 46 1.56 6.00 10.69
N CYS A 47 0.67 6.99 10.86
CA CYS A 47 -0.54 6.85 11.68
C CYS A 47 -1.47 5.77 11.14
N ILE A 48 -1.74 5.77 9.84
CA ILE A 48 -2.63 4.79 9.20
C ILE A 48 -2.01 3.39 9.30
N GLU A 49 -0.71 3.26 9.01
CA GLU A 49 0.01 2.00 9.14
C GLU A 49 -0.10 1.44 10.56
N THR A 50 0.19 2.27 11.57
CA THR A 50 0.16 1.85 12.98
C THR A 50 -1.26 1.56 13.45
N PHE A 51 -2.25 2.33 12.99
CA PHE A 51 -3.66 2.10 13.27
C PHE A 51 -4.09 0.71 12.79
N LEU A 52 -3.77 0.35 11.55
CA LEU A 52 -4.09 -0.97 10.97
C LEU A 52 -3.27 -2.13 11.56
N LEU A 53 -2.25 -1.83 12.36
CA LEU A 53 -1.39 -2.78 13.06
C LEU A 53 -1.82 -3.06 14.50
N VAL A 54 -2.81 -2.32 15.02
CA VAL A 54 -3.30 -2.54 16.38
C VAL A 54 -3.95 -3.92 16.49
N GLU A 55 -3.51 -4.69 17.46
CA GLU A 55 -4.04 -5.99 17.81
C GLU A 55 -4.71 -5.95 19.18
N ASP A 56 -5.77 -6.75 19.33
CA ASP A 56 -6.40 -7.01 20.62
C ASP A 56 -5.65 -8.12 21.40
N GLU A 57 -6.01 -8.28 22.68
CA GLU A 57 -5.47 -9.33 23.54
C GLU A 57 -5.74 -10.71 22.92
N GLY A 58 -4.70 -11.30 22.32
CA GLY A 58 -4.79 -12.54 21.55
C GLY A 58 -4.21 -12.48 20.12
N GLY A 59 -3.60 -11.36 19.73
CA GLY A 59 -2.92 -11.22 18.43
C GLY A 59 -3.88 -11.15 17.24
N ARG A 60 -5.15 -10.80 17.49
CA ARG A 60 -6.14 -10.57 16.45
C ARG A 60 -6.15 -9.09 16.10
N ALA A 61 -6.15 -8.75 14.82
CA ALA A 61 -6.27 -7.38 14.37
C ALA A 61 -7.55 -6.73 14.93
N ARG A 62 -7.41 -5.59 15.62
CA ARG A 62 -8.53 -4.84 16.21
C ARG A 62 -9.45 -4.24 15.14
N TYR A 63 -8.84 -3.87 14.01
CA TYR A 63 -9.52 -3.30 12.85
C TYR A 63 -9.49 -4.30 11.70
N THR A 64 -10.67 -4.79 11.34
CA THR A 64 -10.86 -5.69 10.22
C THR A 64 -11.19 -4.91 8.95
N ALA A 65 -11.09 -5.55 7.79
CA ALA A 65 -11.48 -4.92 6.54
C ALA A 65 -12.96 -4.50 6.50
N ALA A 66 -13.83 -5.26 7.18
CA ALA A 66 -15.24 -4.90 7.33
C ALA A 66 -15.41 -3.58 8.11
N ASP A 67 -14.61 -3.36 9.15
CA ASP A 67 -14.66 -2.12 9.95
C ASP A 67 -14.25 -0.89 9.13
N VAL A 68 -13.22 -1.03 8.28
CA VAL A 68 -12.68 0.09 7.47
C VAL A 68 -13.28 0.17 6.07
N SER A 69 -14.25 -0.67 5.74
CA SER A 69 -14.88 -0.78 4.42
C SER A 69 -15.31 0.58 3.85
N LEU A 70 -15.96 1.41 4.66
CA LEU A 70 -16.42 2.77 4.30
C LEU A 70 -15.28 3.74 3.95
N PHE A 71 -14.07 3.46 4.41
CA PHE A 71 -12.88 4.28 4.19
C PHE A 71 -11.87 3.60 3.26
N LEU A 72 -12.11 2.35 2.85
CA LEU A 72 -11.12 1.52 2.17
C LEU A 72 -10.68 2.14 0.84
N LEU A 73 -11.62 2.66 0.05
CA LEU A 73 -11.29 3.38 -1.19
C LEU A 73 -10.39 4.59 -0.94
N ALA A 74 -10.68 5.37 0.11
CA ALA A 74 -9.88 6.55 0.46
C ALA A 74 -8.48 6.16 0.98
N LEU A 75 -8.40 5.09 1.78
CA LEU A 75 -7.15 4.50 2.26
C LEU A 75 -6.29 3.95 1.11
N MET A 76 -6.93 3.43 0.07
CA MET A 76 -6.25 2.89 -1.11
C MET A 76 -5.77 3.97 -2.05
N THR A 77 -6.52 5.06 -2.23
CA THR A 77 -6.20 6.10 -3.25
C THR A 77 -5.33 7.23 -2.71
N SER A 78 -5.61 7.72 -1.50
CA SER A 78 -4.95 8.91 -0.94
C SER A 78 -3.42 8.78 -0.80
N PRO A 79 -2.86 7.61 -0.39
CA PRO A 79 -1.42 7.44 -0.32
C PRO A 79 -0.72 7.54 -1.69
N PHE A 80 -1.33 7.05 -2.77
CA PHE A 80 -0.75 7.21 -4.12
C PHE A 80 -0.77 8.66 -4.57
N THR A 81 -1.85 9.39 -4.27
CA THR A 81 -1.89 10.84 -4.51
C THR A 81 -0.79 11.55 -3.73
N ALA A 82 -0.45 11.10 -2.52
CA ALA A 82 0.67 11.65 -1.76
C ALA A 82 2.03 11.35 -2.43
N LEU A 83 2.24 10.16 -3.00
CA LEU A 83 3.46 9.84 -3.77
C LEU A 83 3.62 10.68 -5.04
N GLN A 84 2.53 11.18 -5.61
CA GLN A 84 2.60 12.06 -6.80
C GLN A 84 2.96 13.51 -6.44
N LYS A 85 2.99 13.87 -5.16
CA LYS A 85 3.34 15.23 -4.74
C LYS A 85 4.86 15.42 -4.72
N PRO A 86 5.35 16.62 -5.10
CA PRO A 86 6.75 16.97 -4.96
C PRO A 86 7.25 16.71 -3.54
N GLU A 87 8.50 16.26 -3.40
CA GLU A 87 9.16 15.85 -2.15
C GLU A 87 8.66 14.52 -1.53
N SER A 88 7.42 14.10 -1.77
CA SER A 88 6.88 12.86 -1.19
C SER A 88 6.96 11.64 -2.12
N GLU A 89 7.61 11.79 -3.27
CA GLU A 89 7.77 10.77 -4.32
C GLU A 89 8.57 9.56 -3.83
N GLU A 90 9.50 9.79 -2.91
CA GLU A 90 10.39 8.79 -2.31
C GLU A 90 10.07 8.58 -0.81
N ASN A 91 8.80 8.74 -0.43
CA ASN A 91 8.40 8.65 0.97
C ASN A 91 8.19 7.19 1.41
N GLN A 92 9.21 6.60 2.03
CA GLN A 92 9.14 5.22 2.55
C GLN A 92 7.95 4.95 3.49
N TYR A 93 7.49 5.95 4.24
CA TYR A 93 6.35 5.80 5.15
C TYR A 93 5.03 5.66 4.38
N VAL A 94 4.90 6.40 3.27
CA VAL A 94 3.75 6.28 2.37
C VAL A 94 3.75 4.92 1.68
N MET A 95 4.91 4.44 1.24
CA MET A 95 5.05 3.09 0.65
C MET A 95 4.65 1.98 1.63
N LYS A 96 5.13 2.04 2.87
CA LYS A 96 4.74 1.08 3.93
C LYS A 96 3.24 1.11 4.22
N CYS A 97 2.66 2.31 4.27
CA CYS A 97 1.22 2.50 4.43
C CYS A 97 0.43 1.83 3.30
N ILE A 98 0.85 1.97 2.04
CA ILE A 98 0.17 1.34 0.88
C ILE A 98 0.18 -0.19 1.02
N ILE A 99 1.34 -0.78 1.29
CA ILE A 99 1.48 -2.24 1.48
C ILE A 99 0.57 -2.74 2.60
N ARG A 100 0.49 -1.98 3.71
CA ARG A 100 -0.36 -2.32 4.85
C ARG A 100 -1.84 -2.28 4.47
N VAL A 101 -2.28 -1.21 3.80
CA VAL A 101 -3.67 -1.08 3.34
C VAL A 101 -4.04 -2.21 2.39
N LEU A 102 -3.13 -2.59 1.50
CA LEU A 102 -3.35 -3.74 0.61
C LEU A 102 -3.44 -5.07 1.35
N GLY A 103 -2.61 -5.27 2.36
CA GLY A 103 -2.71 -6.46 3.20
C GLY A 103 -4.10 -6.60 3.85
N VAL A 104 -4.68 -5.49 4.31
CA VAL A 104 -6.05 -5.48 4.86
C VAL A 104 -7.10 -5.68 3.78
N ALA A 105 -6.95 -5.04 2.61
CA ALA A 105 -7.86 -5.21 1.47
C ALA A 105 -7.88 -6.65 0.94
N ASN A 106 -6.74 -7.35 0.96
CA ASN A 106 -6.64 -8.75 0.54
C ASN A 106 -7.43 -9.69 1.45
N VAL A 107 -7.62 -9.36 2.72
CA VAL A 107 -8.53 -10.11 3.59
C VAL A 107 -10.00 -9.97 3.14
N SER A 108 -10.30 -8.97 2.32
CA SER A 108 -11.65 -8.53 1.94
C SER A 108 -11.97 -8.77 0.47
N HIS A 109 -11.58 -9.92 -0.10
CA HIS A 109 -11.76 -10.37 -1.51
C HIS A 109 -13.16 -10.18 -2.16
N GLU A 110 -14.08 -9.43 -1.55
CA GLU A 110 -15.50 -9.38 -1.84
C GLU A 110 -15.91 -8.28 -2.84
N ASP A 111 -15.07 -7.28 -3.16
CA ASP A 111 -15.44 -6.18 -4.08
C ASP A 111 -14.44 -5.93 -5.24
N PRO A 112 -14.74 -6.42 -6.45
CA PRO A 112 -13.95 -6.19 -7.66
C PRO A 112 -13.77 -4.72 -8.05
N SER A 113 -14.69 -3.83 -7.66
CA SER A 113 -14.62 -2.40 -8.02
C SER A 113 -13.48 -1.66 -7.30
N LEU A 114 -13.17 -2.10 -6.07
CA LEU A 114 -12.06 -1.58 -5.29
C LEU A 114 -10.71 -1.98 -5.90
N ILE A 115 -10.62 -3.20 -6.43
CA ILE A 115 -9.41 -3.71 -7.08
C ILE A 115 -9.11 -2.88 -8.34
N SER A 116 -10.12 -2.61 -9.19
CA SER A 116 -9.92 -1.80 -10.40
C SER A 116 -9.51 -0.34 -10.10
N SER A 117 -10.12 0.27 -9.08
CA SER A 117 -9.75 1.61 -8.63
C SER A 117 -8.31 1.68 -8.12
N PHE A 118 -7.88 0.61 -7.45
CA PHE A 118 -6.53 0.46 -6.94
C PHE A 118 -5.51 0.24 -8.05
N GLU A 119 -5.77 -0.67 -9.01
CA GLU A 119 -4.93 -0.87 -10.20
C GLU A 119 -4.65 0.46 -10.90
N THR A 120 -5.70 1.24 -11.14
CA THR A 120 -5.62 2.54 -11.81
C THR A 120 -4.71 3.54 -11.06
N SER A 121 -4.64 3.44 -9.74
CA SER A 121 -3.82 4.32 -8.89
C SER A 121 -2.38 3.80 -8.70
N LEU A 122 -2.21 2.48 -8.61
CA LEU A 122 -0.93 1.82 -8.38
C LEU A 122 -0.05 1.84 -9.63
N LEU A 123 -0.62 1.59 -10.82
CA LEU A 123 0.13 1.46 -12.07
C LEU A 123 1.03 2.68 -12.37
N PRO A 124 0.51 3.92 -12.36
CA PRO A 124 1.32 5.11 -12.59
C PRO A 124 2.42 5.28 -11.53
N SER A 125 2.13 4.92 -10.28
CA SER A 125 3.08 5.03 -9.17
C SER A 125 4.23 4.05 -9.32
N LEU A 126 3.95 2.81 -9.73
CA LEU A 126 4.98 1.81 -10.04
C LEU A 126 5.82 2.23 -11.25
N GLN A 127 5.20 2.72 -12.32
CA GLN A 127 5.92 3.22 -13.49
C GLN A 127 6.85 4.37 -13.12
N MET A 128 6.42 5.27 -12.23
CA MET A 128 7.24 6.37 -11.72
C MET A 128 8.45 5.86 -10.95
N ILE A 129 8.27 4.89 -10.04
CA ILE A 129 9.38 4.28 -9.28
C ILE A 129 10.38 3.58 -10.19
N LEU A 130 9.89 2.79 -11.16
CA LEU A 130 10.73 2.04 -12.09
C LEU A 130 11.48 2.97 -13.06
N SER A 131 10.81 4.01 -13.56
CA SER A 131 11.39 4.95 -14.53
C SER A 131 12.47 5.84 -13.91
N ARG A 132 12.40 6.09 -12.59
CA ARG A 132 13.41 6.87 -11.85
C ARG A 132 14.63 6.04 -11.41
N ASP A 133 14.62 4.71 -11.62
CA ASP A 133 15.66 3.76 -11.18
C ASP A 133 16.06 3.92 -9.70
N VAL A 134 15.10 4.28 -8.82
CA VAL A 134 15.38 4.44 -7.40
C VAL A 134 15.39 3.08 -6.74
N SER A 135 16.56 2.43 -6.74
CA SER A 135 16.73 1.03 -6.32
C SER A 135 16.27 0.73 -4.89
N GLU A 136 16.23 1.74 -4.01
CA GLU A 136 15.74 1.60 -2.64
C GLU A 136 14.24 1.29 -2.56
N PHE A 137 13.47 1.67 -3.59
CA PHE A 137 12.02 1.45 -3.64
C PHE A 137 11.60 0.19 -4.41
N PHE A 138 12.55 -0.48 -5.06
CA PHE A 138 12.26 -1.70 -5.82
C PHE A 138 11.65 -2.82 -4.97
N PRO A 139 12.12 -3.12 -3.74
CA PRO A 139 11.48 -4.12 -2.89
C PRO A 139 9.99 -3.82 -2.65
N TYR A 140 9.66 -2.55 -2.44
CA TYR A 140 8.28 -2.12 -2.25
C TYR A 140 7.47 -2.26 -3.55
N ALA A 141 8.02 -1.86 -4.69
CA ALA A 141 7.36 -2.01 -5.99
C ALA A 141 7.02 -3.48 -6.29
N PHE A 142 7.96 -4.40 -6.05
CA PHE A 142 7.72 -5.84 -6.22
C PHE A 142 6.69 -6.39 -5.24
N GLN A 143 6.76 -5.99 -3.97
CA GLN A 143 5.79 -6.42 -2.97
C GLN A 143 4.36 -5.95 -3.31
N LEU A 144 4.21 -4.72 -3.79
CA LEU A 144 2.93 -4.18 -4.25
C LEU A 144 2.38 -4.94 -5.45
N LEU A 145 3.25 -5.32 -6.39
CA LEU A 145 2.86 -6.15 -7.54
C LEU A 145 2.44 -7.55 -7.15
N ALA A 146 3.18 -8.20 -6.25
CA ALA A 146 2.80 -9.51 -5.73
C ALA A 146 1.42 -9.46 -5.06
N GLN A 147 1.19 -8.47 -4.19
CA GLN A 147 -0.11 -8.27 -3.53
C GLN A 147 -1.23 -7.96 -4.53
N LEU A 148 -0.97 -7.16 -5.57
CA LEU A 148 -1.95 -6.87 -6.62
C LEU A 148 -2.33 -8.14 -7.40
N VAL A 149 -1.33 -8.96 -7.73
CA VAL A 149 -1.58 -10.24 -8.40
C VAL A 149 -2.40 -11.13 -7.50
N ASP A 150 -2.12 -11.19 -6.19
CA ASP A 150 -2.88 -11.99 -5.22
C ASP A 150 -4.34 -11.54 -5.13
N LEU A 151 -4.56 -10.23 -5.11
CA LEU A 151 -5.87 -9.59 -5.08
C LEU A 151 -6.70 -9.85 -6.34
N ASN A 152 -6.07 -9.79 -7.53
CA ASN A 152 -6.76 -10.04 -8.77
C ASN A 152 -7.12 -11.53 -8.91
N GLY A 153 -8.43 -11.80 -9.04
CA GLY A 153 -8.90 -13.11 -9.47
C GLY A 153 -8.34 -13.47 -10.86
N SER A 154 -8.21 -14.77 -11.15
CA SER A 154 -7.91 -15.20 -12.52
C SER A 154 -9.07 -14.80 -13.45
N PRO A 155 -8.82 -14.26 -14.66
CA PRO A 155 -7.51 -14.02 -15.28
C PRO A 155 -6.91 -12.65 -14.95
N VAL A 156 -5.58 -12.61 -14.81
CA VAL A 156 -4.79 -11.39 -14.60
C VAL A 156 -4.94 -10.45 -15.80
N THR A 157 -5.28 -9.19 -15.53
CA THR A 157 -5.50 -8.12 -16.52
C THR A 157 -4.25 -7.89 -17.38
N GLY A 158 -4.42 -7.69 -18.70
CA GLY A 158 -3.29 -7.56 -19.65
C GLY A 158 -2.25 -6.49 -19.27
N ASN A 159 -2.69 -5.40 -18.63
CA ASN A 159 -1.80 -4.31 -18.17
C ASN A 159 -0.78 -4.78 -17.11
N ILE A 160 -1.12 -5.77 -16.28
CA ILE A 160 -0.21 -6.33 -15.28
C ILE A 160 0.86 -7.19 -15.97
N MET A 161 0.48 -7.92 -17.03
CA MET A 161 1.39 -8.74 -17.83
C MET A 161 2.44 -7.90 -18.55
N GLU A 162 2.08 -6.69 -19.01
CA GLU A 162 3.05 -5.75 -19.60
C GLU A 162 4.10 -5.28 -18.58
N ILE A 163 3.69 -5.03 -17.34
CA ILE A 163 4.62 -4.65 -16.26
C ILE A 163 5.52 -5.83 -15.88
N PHE A 164 4.98 -7.05 -15.84
CA PHE A 164 5.80 -8.25 -15.68
C PHE A 164 6.84 -8.39 -16.80
N ALA A 165 6.46 -8.15 -18.06
CA ALA A 165 7.39 -8.22 -19.18
C ALA A 165 8.56 -7.23 -19.01
N ILE A 166 8.31 -6.02 -18.51
CA ILE A 166 9.35 -5.02 -18.22
C ILE A 166 10.24 -5.45 -17.05
N LEU A 167 9.65 -6.03 -16.00
CA LEU A 167 10.39 -6.48 -14.81
C LEU A 167 11.22 -7.75 -15.05
N LEU A 168 10.79 -8.59 -16.00
CA LEU A 168 11.52 -9.78 -16.44
C LEU A 168 12.67 -9.46 -17.41
N LEU A 169 12.84 -8.19 -17.82
CA LEU A 169 13.99 -7.80 -18.64
C LEU A 169 15.30 -8.04 -17.88
N PRO A 170 16.34 -8.59 -18.54
CA PRO A 170 17.59 -8.98 -17.89
C PRO A 170 18.33 -7.83 -17.21
N GLU A 171 18.06 -6.58 -17.59
CA GLU A 171 18.59 -5.38 -16.95
C GLU A 171 18.08 -5.19 -15.52
N SER A 172 16.84 -5.58 -15.24
CA SER A 172 16.20 -5.51 -13.91
C SER A 172 16.77 -6.53 -12.91
N TRP A 173 17.41 -7.59 -13.43
CA TRP A 173 17.98 -8.71 -12.67
C TRP A 173 19.45 -8.50 -12.28
N LYS A 174 20.09 -7.42 -12.73
CA LYS A 174 21.51 -7.14 -12.44
C LYS A 174 21.77 -6.71 -10.99
N LYS A 175 20.76 -6.23 -10.26
CA LYS A 175 20.87 -5.84 -8.84
C LYS A 175 20.37 -6.99 -7.95
N SER A 176 21.26 -7.60 -7.16
CA SER A 176 21.01 -8.85 -6.39
C SER A 176 19.83 -8.79 -5.41
N ALA A 177 19.49 -7.60 -4.89
CA ALA A 177 18.36 -7.39 -3.99
C ALA A 177 16.98 -7.61 -4.64
N ASN A 178 16.89 -7.51 -5.98
CA ASN A 178 15.63 -7.67 -6.72
C ASN A 178 15.29 -9.14 -7.01
N VAL A 179 16.28 -10.03 -6.94
CA VAL A 179 16.17 -11.40 -7.47
C VAL A 179 15.14 -12.22 -6.70
N LEU A 180 15.14 -12.15 -5.36
CA LEU A 180 14.17 -12.87 -4.52
C LEU A 180 12.74 -12.40 -4.79
N ALA A 181 12.52 -11.08 -4.82
CA ALA A 181 11.20 -10.51 -5.04
C ALA A 181 10.67 -10.79 -6.46
N LEU A 182 11.54 -10.75 -7.48
CA LEU A 182 11.20 -11.11 -8.86
C LEU A 182 10.85 -12.59 -9.00
N VAL A 183 11.57 -13.48 -8.32
CA VAL A 183 11.30 -14.92 -8.32
C VAL A 183 9.96 -15.21 -7.64
N ASP A 184 9.67 -14.59 -6.49
CA ASP A 184 8.41 -14.77 -5.79
C ASP A 184 7.21 -14.25 -6.61
N CYS A 185 7.37 -13.10 -7.26
CA CYS A 185 6.33 -12.52 -8.12
C CYS A 185 6.08 -13.38 -9.37
N SER A 186 7.15 -13.92 -9.99
CA SER A 186 7.06 -14.81 -11.16
C SER A 186 6.42 -16.16 -10.80
N ARG A 187 6.75 -16.71 -9.62
CA ARG A 187 6.15 -17.94 -9.10
C ARG A 187 4.64 -17.77 -8.89
N HIS A 188 4.22 -16.67 -8.27
CA HIS A 188 2.80 -16.38 -8.03
C HIS A 188 2.00 -16.24 -9.33
N SER A 189 2.55 -15.53 -10.33
CA SER A 189 1.91 -15.43 -11.65
C SER A 189 1.79 -16.79 -12.35
N SER A 190 2.81 -17.65 -12.24
CA SER A 190 2.81 -18.98 -12.85
C SER A 190 1.82 -19.95 -12.18
N GLU A 191 1.72 -19.92 -10.86
CA GLU A 191 0.76 -20.73 -10.09
C GLU A 191 -0.69 -20.36 -10.43
N LYS A 192 -1.01 -19.07 -10.56
CA LYS A 192 -2.36 -18.63 -10.97
C LYS A 192 -2.70 -19.05 -12.41
N HIS A 193 -1.74 -19.01 -13.33
CA HIS A 193 -1.97 -19.43 -14.72
C HIS A 193 -2.17 -20.95 -14.87
N ARG A 194 -1.60 -21.75 -13.95
CA ARG A 194 -1.74 -23.23 -13.95
C ARG A 194 -3.05 -23.71 -13.31
N MET A 195 -3.72 -22.88 -12.52
CA MET A 195 -5.00 -23.19 -11.86
C MET A 195 -6.24 -22.71 -12.65
N SER A 196 -6.04 -22.06 -13.80
CA SER A 196 -7.08 -21.67 -14.75
C SER A 196 -7.17 -22.65 -15.92
#